data_AF-A0A521JZ92-F1
#
_entry.id   AF-A0A521JZ92-F1
#
_cell.length_a   1.000
_cell.length_b   1.000
_cell.length_c   1.000
_cell.angle_alpha   90.00
_cell.angle_beta   90.00
_cell.angle_gamma   90.00
#
_symmetry.space_group_name_H-M   'P 1'
#
loop_
_entity.id
_entity.type
_entity.pdbx_description
1 polymer ?
#
loop_
_entity_poly.entity_id
_entity_poly.type
_entity_poly.pdbx_seq_one_letter_code
_entity_poly.pdbx_strand_id
1 'polypeptide(L)'
;MEREGLVQSRERKRERQALFRAGLALLWLMVVAGWSVGITTAVFGSPAGGAGDATRGRSLFNGKGVCLYCHGLDAHPDRLPQLAPETAAYIAHLDPKPPHLREALGLKIAGDKERFQLIREGHVGTGMLPDVSLSDQDIHDLLAYLATLRSPAATKGESHR
;
A
#
# COMPACT_ATOMS: atom_id res chain seq x y z
N MET A 1 71.78 40.22 -11.50
CA MET A 1 70.40 40.71 -11.70
C MET A 1 69.33 39.61 -11.69
N GLU A 2 69.65 38.30 -11.72
CA GLU A 2 68.63 37.22 -11.78
C GLU A 2 68.01 36.79 -10.43
N ARG A 3 68.60 37.17 -9.29
CA ARG A 3 68.13 36.73 -7.96
C ARG A 3 66.88 37.47 -7.46
N GLU A 4 66.64 38.69 -7.95
CA GLU A 4 65.53 39.53 -7.48
C GLU A 4 64.17 39.11 -8.07
N GLY A 5 64.15 38.60 -9.30
CA GLY A 5 62.91 38.13 -9.96
C GLY A 5 62.30 36.88 -9.32
N LEU A 6 63.13 36.02 -8.72
CA LEU A 6 62.69 34.80 -8.03
C LEU A 6 62.04 35.09 -6.67
N VAL A 7 62.48 36.15 -5.98
CA VAL A 7 61.89 36.59 -4.71
C VAL A 7 60.50 37.16 -4.94
N GLN A 8 60.37 38.08 -5.90
CA GLN A 8 59.08 38.69 -6.27
C GLN A 8 58.06 37.66 -6.80
N SER A 9 58.52 36.63 -7.51
CA SER A 9 57.66 35.54 -7.99
C SER A 9 57.12 34.67 -6.83
N ARG A 10 57.94 34.44 -5.80
CA ARG A 10 57.56 33.66 -4.61
C ARG A 10 56.57 34.41 -3.72
N GLU A 11 56.71 35.73 -3.59
CA GLU A 11 55.77 36.58 -2.82
C GLU A 11 54.40 36.64 -3.48
N ARG A 12 54.33 36.92 -4.79
CA ARG A 12 53.06 36.91 -5.54
C ARG A 12 52.35 35.56 -5.49
N LYS A 13 53.09 34.44 -5.42
CA LYS A 13 52.52 33.10 -5.31
C LYS A 13 51.95 32.83 -3.92
N ARG A 14 52.57 33.37 -2.86
CA ARG A 14 52.10 33.27 -1.47
C ARG A 14 50.84 34.10 -1.22
N GLU A 15 50.75 35.30 -1.78
CA GLU A 15 49.56 36.15 -1.69
C GLU A 15 48.36 35.51 -2.40
N ARG A 16 48.55 34.98 -3.62
CA ARG A 16 47.49 34.25 -4.34
C ARG A 16 47.04 32.98 -3.62
N GLN A 17 47.96 32.29 -2.93
CA GLN A 17 47.65 31.11 -2.10
C GLN A 17 46.96 31.45 -0.78
N ALA A 18 47.24 32.61 -0.18
CA ALA A 18 46.54 33.09 1.01
C ALA A 18 45.09 33.50 0.70
N LEU A 19 44.88 34.17 -0.44
CA LEU A 19 43.54 34.55 -0.92
C LEU A 19 42.68 33.33 -1.30
N PHE A 20 43.28 32.29 -1.90
CA PHE A 20 42.58 31.03 -2.20
C PHE A 20 42.19 30.25 -0.94
N ARG A 21 43.02 30.27 0.11
CA ARG A 21 42.75 29.58 1.39
C ARG A 21 41.70 30.29 2.25
N ALA A 22 41.66 31.62 2.22
CA ALA A 22 40.64 32.40 2.93
C ALA A 22 39.24 32.27 2.29
N GLY A 23 39.16 32.18 0.96
CA GLY A 23 37.88 31.98 0.24
C GLY A 23 37.25 30.59 0.47
N LEU A 24 38.06 29.54 0.60
CA LEU A 24 37.57 28.18 0.88
C LEU A 24 37.09 27.98 2.33
N ALA A 25 37.64 28.73 3.30
CA ALA A 25 37.22 28.66 4.70
C ALA A 25 35.88 29.37 4.96
N LEU A 26 35.58 30.46 4.25
CA LEU A 26 34.29 31.17 4.36
C LEU A 26 33.15 30.45 3.63
N LEU A 27 33.43 29.70 2.56
CA LEU A 27 32.41 28.91 1.87
C LEU A 27 32.00 27.64 2.65
N TRP A 28 32.87 27.09 3.50
CA TRP A 28 32.57 25.91 4.32
C TRP A 28 31.78 26.22 5.60
N LEU A 29 31.87 27.43 6.14
CA LEU A 29 31.12 27.84 7.33
C LEU A 29 29.65 28.20 7.04
N MET A 30 29.28 28.49 5.78
CA MET A 30 27.88 28.72 5.38
C MET A 30 27.11 27.46 4.98
N VAL A 31 27.78 26.31 4.77
CA VAL A 31 27.10 25.06 4.36
C VAL A 31 26.60 24.23 5.56
N VAL A 32 27.18 24.39 6.76
CA VAL A 32 26.87 23.51 7.91
C VAL A 32 25.68 24.01 8.77
N ALA A 33 25.26 25.28 8.65
CA ALA A 33 24.24 25.86 9.53
C ALA A 33 22.81 25.93 8.96
N GLY A 34 22.55 25.42 7.74
CA GLY A 34 21.30 25.69 7.02
C GLY A 34 20.46 24.49 6.58
N TRP A 35 20.81 23.26 6.96
CA TRP A 35 20.09 22.06 6.52
C TRP A 35 19.33 21.42 7.69
N SER A 36 18.31 22.12 8.15
CA SER A 36 17.17 21.52 8.86
C SER A 36 15.92 21.70 8.02
N VAL A 37 16.01 21.41 6.72
CA VAL A 37 14.81 21.08 5.96
C VAL A 37 14.41 19.69 6.45
N GLY A 38 13.37 19.65 7.28
CA GLY A 38 12.75 18.41 7.67
C GLY A 38 12.46 17.62 6.40
N ILE A 39 13.08 16.45 6.28
CA ILE A 39 12.66 15.44 5.32
C ILE A 39 11.29 15.00 5.84
N THR A 40 10.24 15.74 5.46
CA THR A 40 8.95 15.10 5.26
C THR A 40 9.25 13.98 4.28
N THR A 41 9.23 12.75 4.76
CA THR A 41 9.07 11.59 3.91
C THR A 41 7.80 11.86 3.12
N ALA A 42 7.95 12.45 1.93
CA ALA A 42 6.98 12.29 0.88
C ALA A 42 6.91 10.79 0.70
N VAL A 43 5.89 10.19 1.32
CA VAL A 43 5.47 8.84 1.02
C VAL A 43 5.34 8.87 -0.49
N PHE A 44 6.22 8.15 -1.19
CA PHE A 44 6.04 7.93 -2.62
C PHE A 44 4.68 7.25 -2.72
N GLY A 45 3.67 8.07 -3.00
CA GLY A 45 2.32 7.62 -3.20
C GLY A 45 2.40 6.64 -4.36
N SER A 46 2.15 5.38 -4.06
CA SER A 46 1.78 4.40 -5.06
C SER A 46 0.71 5.02 -5.98
N PRO A 47 0.72 4.71 -7.28
CA PRO A 47 -0.18 5.33 -8.24
C PRO A 47 -1.62 5.19 -7.75
N ALA A 48 -2.33 6.31 -7.73
CA ALA A 48 -3.68 6.46 -7.22
C ALA A 48 -4.69 5.61 -8.03
N GLY A 49 -4.84 4.34 -7.65
CA GLY A 49 -6.16 3.82 -7.32
C GLY A 49 -6.44 4.25 -5.89
N GLY A 50 -7.62 4.82 -5.61
CA GLY A 50 -7.89 5.43 -4.30
C GLY A 50 -7.47 4.50 -3.17
N ALA A 51 -6.60 4.96 -2.27
CA ALA A 51 -6.21 4.16 -1.13
C ALA A 51 -7.48 3.75 -0.38
N GLY A 52 -7.73 2.45 -0.28
CA GLY A 52 -8.95 1.93 0.35
C GLY A 52 -8.89 2.02 1.88
N ASP A 53 -10.05 2.12 2.51
CA ASP A 53 -10.25 2.03 3.95
C ASP A 53 -10.74 0.64 4.34
N ALA A 54 -9.89 -0.12 5.03
CA ALA A 54 -10.20 -1.49 5.45
C ALA A 54 -11.39 -1.57 6.43
N THR A 55 -11.64 -0.54 7.23
CA THR A 55 -12.78 -0.51 8.17
C THR A 55 -14.08 -0.36 7.40
N ARG A 56 -14.12 0.56 6.41
CA ARG A 56 -15.27 0.68 5.51
C ARG A 56 -15.43 -0.59 4.67
N GLY A 57 -14.34 -1.15 4.16
CA GLY A 57 -14.33 -2.41 3.43
C GLY A 57 -14.93 -3.57 4.21
N ARG A 58 -14.64 -3.66 5.52
CA ARG A 58 -15.26 -4.67 6.40
C ARG A 58 -16.77 -4.49 6.49
N SER A 59 -17.25 -3.27 6.65
CA SER A 59 -18.70 -2.96 6.70
C SER A 59 -19.39 -3.25 5.37
N LEU A 60 -18.73 -2.98 4.25
CA LEU A 60 -19.22 -3.31 2.91
C LEU A 60 -19.31 -4.84 2.72
N PHE A 61 -18.25 -5.57 3.06
CA PHE A 61 -18.18 -7.02 2.91
C PHE A 61 -19.26 -7.74 3.72
N ASN A 62 -19.45 -7.30 4.98
CA ASN A 62 -20.43 -7.87 5.91
C ASN A 62 -21.81 -7.18 5.84
N GLY A 63 -22.06 -6.38 4.81
CA GLY A 63 -23.30 -5.61 4.69
C GLY A 63 -23.64 -5.35 3.23
N LYS A 64 -23.40 -4.11 2.78
CA LYS A 64 -23.85 -3.61 1.47
C LYS A 64 -23.48 -4.52 0.30
N GLY A 65 -22.24 -5.01 0.24
CA GLY A 65 -21.73 -5.80 -0.88
C GLY A 65 -22.13 -7.27 -0.85
N VAL A 66 -22.95 -7.70 0.13
CA VAL A 66 -23.51 -9.05 0.28
C VAL A 66 -22.49 -10.20 0.14
N CYS A 67 -21.20 -9.91 0.30
CA CYS A 67 -20.11 -10.86 0.09
C CYS A 67 -20.21 -12.02 1.09
N LEU A 68 -20.65 -11.71 2.31
CA LEU A 68 -20.85 -12.65 3.41
C LEU A 68 -21.83 -13.80 3.09
N TYR A 69 -22.74 -13.64 2.13
CA TYR A 69 -23.73 -14.69 1.81
C TYR A 69 -23.07 -15.94 1.25
N CYS A 70 -21.98 -15.77 0.49
CA CYS A 70 -21.23 -16.87 -0.12
C CYS A 70 -19.85 -17.07 0.50
N HIS A 71 -19.21 -16.00 0.97
CA HIS A 71 -17.87 -16.05 1.57
C HIS A 71 -17.87 -16.11 3.10
N GLY A 72 -19.05 -15.95 3.73
CA GLY A 72 -19.26 -15.98 5.18
C GLY A 72 -18.79 -14.74 5.92
N LEU A 73 -19.21 -14.61 7.18
CA LEU A 73 -18.91 -13.47 8.05
C LEU A 73 -17.39 -13.31 8.21
N ASP A 74 -16.88 -12.11 7.91
CA ASP A 74 -15.45 -11.82 7.87
C ASP A 74 -14.63 -12.83 7.04
N ALA A 75 -15.21 -13.31 5.94
CA ALA A 75 -14.63 -14.28 5.01
C ALA A 75 -14.30 -15.65 5.64
N HIS A 76 -15.04 -16.04 6.68
CA HIS A 76 -15.03 -17.40 7.22
C HIS A 76 -16.12 -18.23 6.54
N PRO A 77 -15.77 -19.16 5.63
CA PRO A 77 -16.77 -19.88 4.82
C PRO A 77 -17.71 -20.77 5.64
N ASP A 78 -17.32 -21.12 6.86
CA ASP A 78 -18.12 -21.86 7.85
C ASP A 78 -19.12 -20.97 8.62
N ARG A 79 -19.07 -19.64 8.43
CA ARG A 79 -19.87 -18.65 9.16
C ARG A 79 -20.83 -17.89 8.24
N LEU A 80 -21.60 -18.63 7.45
CA LEU A 80 -22.69 -18.02 6.68
C LEU A 80 -23.77 -17.45 7.63
N PRO A 81 -24.42 -16.34 7.27
CA PRO A 81 -25.59 -15.86 8.01
C PRO A 81 -26.72 -16.89 7.93
N GLN A 82 -27.79 -16.69 8.70
CA GLN A 82 -28.98 -17.51 8.54
C GLN A 82 -29.65 -17.19 7.20
N LEU A 83 -29.67 -18.18 6.31
CA LEU A 83 -30.28 -18.10 4.98
C LEU A 83 -31.56 -18.92 4.92
N ALA A 84 -32.42 -18.61 3.97
CA ALA A 84 -33.51 -19.50 3.61
C ALA A 84 -32.95 -20.87 3.17
N PRO A 85 -33.61 -22.00 3.51
CA PRO A 85 -33.08 -23.34 3.22
C PRO A 85 -32.72 -23.56 1.75
N GLU A 86 -33.54 -23.05 0.83
CA GLU A 86 -33.32 -23.13 -0.61
C GLU A 86 -32.08 -22.35 -1.06
N THR A 87 -31.83 -21.17 -0.49
CA THR A 87 -30.64 -20.37 -0.79
C THR A 87 -29.38 -21.05 -0.25
N ALA A 88 -29.43 -21.57 0.98
CA ALA A 88 -28.33 -22.32 1.57
C ALA A 88 -28.01 -23.58 0.74
N ALA A 89 -29.04 -24.31 0.32
CA ALA A 89 -28.88 -25.48 -0.54
C ALA A 89 -28.28 -25.10 -1.90
N TYR A 90 -28.74 -24.02 -2.52
CA TYR A 90 -28.17 -23.53 -3.78
C TYR A 90 -26.68 -23.19 -3.66
N ILE A 91 -26.29 -22.43 -2.62
CA ILE A 91 -24.89 -22.05 -2.37
C ILE A 91 -24.02 -23.30 -2.14
N ALA A 92 -24.54 -24.30 -1.41
CA ALA A 92 -23.82 -25.55 -1.15
C ALA A 92 -23.52 -26.36 -2.43
N HIS A 93 -24.34 -26.20 -3.49
CA HIS A 93 -24.19 -26.87 -4.78
C HIS A 93 -23.41 -26.06 -5.83
N LEU A 94 -22.97 -24.84 -5.52
CA LEU A 94 -22.17 -24.04 -6.45
C LEU A 94 -20.89 -24.78 -6.83
N ASP A 95 -20.65 -24.88 -8.14
CA ASP A 95 -19.42 -25.40 -8.74
C ASP A 95 -18.91 -24.40 -9.80
N PRO A 96 -17.74 -23.76 -9.61
CA PRO A 96 -16.83 -23.94 -8.47
C PRO A 96 -17.37 -23.32 -7.17
N LYS A 97 -16.97 -23.92 -6.04
CA LYS A 97 -17.24 -23.36 -4.71
C LYS A 97 -16.54 -22.00 -4.51
N PRO A 98 -17.11 -21.09 -3.70
CA PRO A 98 -16.42 -19.86 -3.30
C PRO A 98 -15.06 -20.17 -2.66
N PRO A 99 -13.96 -19.52 -3.08
CA PRO A 99 -12.65 -19.76 -2.51
C PRO A 99 -12.53 -19.22 -1.08
N HIS A 100 -11.62 -19.82 -0.31
CA HIS A 100 -11.26 -19.38 1.03
C HIS A 100 -10.43 -18.08 0.97
N LEU A 101 -11.08 -16.92 1.10
CA LEU A 101 -10.43 -15.62 0.85
C LEU A 101 -9.28 -15.28 1.81
N ARG A 102 -9.22 -15.93 2.97
CA ARG A 102 -8.14 -15.80 3.97
C ARG A 102 -6.87 -16.57 3.59
N GLU A 103 -6.99 -17.58 2.74
CA GLU A 103 -5.89 -18.46 2.35
C GLU A 103 -5.24 -17.95 1.07
N ALA A 104 -4.29 -17.01 1.20
CA ALA A 104 -3.69 -16.32 0.06
C ALA A 104 -3.10 -17.27 -1.02
N LEU A 105 -2.48 -18.37 -0.60
CA LEU A 105 -1.85 -19.36 -1.50
C LEU A 105 -2.86 -20.20 -2.30
N GLY A 106 -4.12 -20.28 -1.83
CA GLY A 106 -5.18 -21.01 -2.53
C GLY A 106 -5.90 -20.20 -3.59
N LEU A 107 -5.60 -18.90 -3.70
CA LEU A 107 -6.25 -18.00 -4.65
C LEU A 107 -5.51 -18.00 -5.99
N LYS A 108 -6.24 -18.27 -7.08
CA LYS A 108 -5.71 -18.16 -8.45
C LYS A 108 -5.40 -16.71 -8.83
N ILE A 109 -5.97 -15.73 -8.13
CA ILE A 109 -5.95 -14.31 -8.48
C ILE A 109 -5.25 -13.51 -7.38
N ALA A 110 -4.05 -13.05 -7.71
CA ALA A 110 -3.15 -12.38 -6.77
C ALA A 110 -3.22 -10.85 -6.85
N GLY A 111 -3.56 -10.28 -8.01
CA GLY A 111 -3.49 -8.84 -8.25
C GLY A 111 -4.76 -8.07 -7.90
N ASP A 112 -4.61 -6.90 -7.27
CA ASP A 112 -5.74 -6.06 -6.88
C ASP A 112 -6.51 -5.49 -8.07
N LYS A 113 -5.85 -5.28 -9.22
CA LYS A 113 -6.53 -4.89 -10.47
C LYS A 113 -7.52 -5.96 -10.94
N GLU A 114 -7.10 -7.22 -10.98
CA GLU A 114 -7.97 -8.33 -11.39
C GLU A 114 -9.08 -8.57 -10.36
N ARG A 115 -8.77 -8.46 -9.07
CA ARG A 115 -9.78 -8.54 -8.00
C ARG A 115 -10.81 -7.42 -8.10
N PHE A 116 -10.38 -6.20 -8.40
CA PHE A 116 -11.28 -5.06 -8.63
C PHE A 116 -12.27 -5.39 -9.74
N GLN A 117 -11.77 -5.86 -10.89
CA GLN A 117 -12.59 -6.21 -12.04
C GLN A 117 -13.58 -7.32 -11.70
N LEU A 118 -13.15 -8.38 -11.00
CA LEU A 118 -14.06 -9.45 -10.59
C LEU A 118 -15.13 -9.01 -9.60
N ILE A 119 -14.82 -8.11 -8.67
CA ILE A 119 -15.84 -7.58 -7.75
C ILE A 119 -16.84 -6.71 -8.52
N ARG A 120 -16.37 -5.92 -9.48
CA ARG A 120 -17.19 -5.04 -10.32
C ARG A 120 -18.09 -5.82 -11.28
N GLU A 121 -17.52 -6.81 -11.97
CA GLU A 121 -18.10 -7.47 -13.13
C GLU A 121 -18.66 -8.86 -12.80
N GLY A 122 -18.37 -9.37 -11.60
CA GLY A 122 -18.57 -10.76 -11.26
C GLY A 122 -17.50 -11.67 -11.88
N HIS A 123 -17.55 -12.96 -11.54
CA HIS A 123 -16.71 -13.97 -12.15
C HIS A 123 -17.56 -14.90 -13.02
N VAL A 124 -17.43 -14.74 -14.34
CA VAL A 124 -18.13 -15.57 -15.33
C VAL A 124 -17.92 -17.06 -15.05
N GLY A 125 -18.99 -17.84 -15.15
CA GLY A 125 -18.98 -19.28 -14.89
C GLY A 125 -18.98 -19.66 -13.41
N THR A 126 -19.24 -18.72 -12.50
CA THR A 126 -19.36 -18.97 -11.05
C THR A 126 -20.63 -18.32 -10.49
N GLY A 127 -20.93 -18.58 -9.22
CA GLY A 127 -22.00 -17.87 -8.50
C GLY A 127 -21.66 -16.43 -8.08
N MET A 128 -20.46 -15.92 -8.38
CA MET A 128 -20.06 -14.55 -8.06
C MET A 128 -20.60 -13.58 -9.11
N LEU A 129 -21.80 -13.05 -8.87
CA LEU A 129 -22.47 -12.10 -9.76
C LEU A 129 -21.90 -10.67 -9.61
N PRO A 130 -22.02 -9.80 -10.64
CA PRO A 130 -21.68 -8.39 -10.51
C PRO A 130 -22.56 -7.67 -9.49
N ASP A 131 -21.96 -6.78 -8.71
CA ASP A 131 -22.68 -5.83 -7.86
C ASP A 131 -22.52 -4.40 -8.38
N VAL A 132 -23.52 -3.94 -9.13
CA VAL A 132 -23.55 -2.59 -9.71
C VAL A 132 -23.83 -1.50 -8.69
N SER A 133 -24.17 -1.85 -7.45
CA SER A 133 -24.44 -0.88 -6.37
C SER A 133 -23.18 -0.34 -5.70
N LEU A 134 -22.04 -1.03 -5.88
CA LEU A 134 -20.75 -0.64 -5.33
C LEU A 134 -20.13 0.48 -6.16
N SER A 135 -19.63 1.53 -5.51
CA SER A 135 -18.80 2.54 -6.18
C SER A 135 -17.37 2.01 -6.40
N ASP A 136 -16.57 2.66 -7.23
CA ASP A 136 -15.15 2.30 -7.36
C ASP A 136 -14.42 2.41 -6.02
N GLN A 137 -14.77 3.42 -5.22
CA GLN A 137 -14.22 3.58 -3.88
C GLN A 137 -14.65 2.44 -2.94
N ASP A 138 -15.89 1.95 -3.04
CA ASP A 138 -16.35 0.80 -2.26
C ASP A 138 -15.50 -0.44 -2.57
N ILE A 139 -15.16 -0.65 -3.85
CA ILE A 139 -14.32 -1.78 -4.26
C ILE A 139 -12.88 -1.59 -3.77
N HIS A 140 -12.32 -0.37 -3.83
CA HIS A 140 -11.02 -0.10 -3.23
C HIS A 140 -10.99 -0.36 -1.72
N ASP A 141 -12.03 0.05 -0.99
CA ASP A 141 -12.19 -0.21 0.44
C ASP A 141 -12.29 -1.72 0.72
N LEU A 142 -13.05 -2.47 -0.09
CA LEU A 142 -13.11 -3.94 -0.03
C LEU A 142 -11.74 -4.58 -0.24
N LEU A 143 -10.96 -4.14 -1.23
CA LEU A 143 -9.61 -4.65 -1.49
C LEU A 143 -8.67 -4.39 -0.30
N ALA A 144 -8.74 -3.18 0.28
CA ALA A 144 -7.99 -2.85 1.49
C ALA A 144 -8.36 -3.78 2.65
N TYR A 145 -9.65 -4.10 2.83
CA TYR A 145 -10.09 -5.06 3.84
C TYR A 145 -9.57 -6.48 3.56
N LEU A 146 -9.67 -6.97 2.33
CA LEU A 146 -9.18 -8.31 1.96
C LEU A 146 -7.67 -8.46 2.19
N ALA A 147 -6.89 -7.39 2.07
CA ALA A 147 -5.46 -7.39 2.39
C ALA A 147 -5.21 -7.62 3.91
N THR A 148 -6.06 -7.08 4.78
CA THR A 148 -5.95 -7.29 6.24
C THR A 148 -6.21 -8.75 6.63
N LEU A 149 -7.11 -9.44 5.92
CA LEU A 149 -7.48 -10.83 6.19
C LEU A 149 -6.35 -11.84 5.96
N ARG A 150 -5.41 -11.48 5.08
CA ARG A 150 -4.30 -12.33 4.63
C ARG A 150 -2.98 -11.98 5.30
N SER A 151 -2.95 -10.90 6.08
CA SER A 151 -1.76 -10.45 6.77
C SER A 151 -1.49 -11.34 7.98
N PRO A 152 -0.27 -11.90 8.14
CA PRO A 152 0.05 -12.83 9.23
C PRO A 152 -0.01 -12.21 10.64
N ALA A 153 -0.29 -10.91 10.77
CA ALA A 153 -0.42 -10.22 12.06
C ALA A 153 -1.74 -10.50 12.80
N ALA A 154 -2.77 -11.05 12.13
CA ALA A 154 -4.07 -11.34 12.76
C ALA A 154 -4.13 -12.63 13.59
N THR A 155 -3.06 -13.43 13.62
CA THR A 155 -3.00 -14.73 14.34
C THR A 155 -2.26 -14.66 15.68
N LYS A 156 -1.84 -13.47 16.12
CA LYS A 156 -1.05 -13.30 17.34
C LYS A 156 -1.62 -12.18 18.21
N GLY A 157 -2.87 -12.33 18.67
CA GLY A 157 -3.52 -11.26 19.44
C GLY A 157 -4.71 -11.62 20.33
N GLU A 158 -5.28 -12.83 20.29
CA GLU A 158 -6.39 -13.19 21.18
C GLU A 158 -6.16 -14.59 21.79
N SER A 159 -5.25 -14.64 22.74
CA SER A 159 -5.16 -15.69 23.75
C SER A 159 -4.90 -14.99 25.07
N HIS A 160 -5.74 -15.29 26.08
CA HIS A 160 -5.91 -14.67 27.39
C HIS A 160 -6.80 -13.41 27.44
N ARG A 161 -8.03 -13.56 27.94
CA ARG A 161 -8.32 -13.60 29.38
C ARG A 161 -9.73 -14.13 29.64
#